data_AF-A0A2T1D4N6-F1
#
_entry.id   AF-A0A2T1D4N6-F1
#
_cell.length_a   1.000
_cell.length_b   1.000
_cell.length_c   1.000
_cell.angle_alpha   90.00
_cell.angle_beta   90.00
_cell.angle_gamma   90.00
#
_symmetry.space_group_name_H-M   'P 1'
#
loop_
_entity.id
_entity.type
_entity.pdbx_description
1 polymer ?
#
loop_
_entity_poly.entity_id
_entity_poly.type
_entity_poly.pdbx_seq_one_letter_code
_entity_poly.pdbx_strand_id
1 'polypeptide(L)'
;MSNQRRLLNRPPKTLEERYFSEIRPQLYERHAAHHQYGVRKGTTLAEHLDSACQFMLTVSRIAGVPEDKRPILLAATAVHDLNKLDLSGQKRNVQTLARNREFLQEQLEKACVLSFVVTENDFELARKLIERHSGHNRSDAAIFLPEDPAIDRWAAMLTGADLFDLGIPESERFRKVQTELTVAFDRPSKLFRVRVSEDRGYITALLLGACEEVLQKYGFTPLAIFPDGELFEGSTLPEVDLTTEIAACWQEKIDGVFGNNIERLVRATKDGIKIAQSAIQQNVEEVLLNVQALLEKKKAGFKADKINKDIAKWGDTAGADAVQNAAAVGLLAVGSAEEFAIAEGLKAAYLSYREAGINPKEVWDKIADRVGISQQQR
;
A
#
# COMPACT_ATOMS: atom_id res chain seq x y z
N MET A 1 30.84 -17.56 1.19
CA MET A 1 30.36 -18.16 2.45
C MET A 1 29.18 -19.07 2.15
N SER A 2 29.16 -20.24 2.79
CA SER A 2 28.34 -21.41 2.50
C SER A 2 26.83 -21.15 2.65
N ASN A 3 26.08 -21.19 1.54
CA ASN A 3 24.62 -21.35 1.52
C ASN A 3 24.28 -22.80 1.91
N GLN A 4 24.32 -23.10 3.21
CA GLN A 4 23.79 -24.36 3.74
C GLN A 4 22.27 -24.35 3.57
N ARG A 5 21.79 -25.26 2.72
CA ARG A 5 20.39 -25.57 2.45
C ARG A 5 19.64 -25.84 3.76
N ARG A 6 18.69 -24.97 4.12
CA ARG A 6 17.77 -25.18 5.24
C ARG A 6 16.58 -26.02 4.76
N LEU A 7 16.14 -26.98 5.56
CA LEU A 7 15.12 -27.99 5.25
C LEU A 7 13.73 -27.43 4.89
N LEU A 8 13.46 -26.18 5.24
CA LEU A 8 12.35 -25.38 4.75
C LEU A 8 12.99 -24.08 4.22
N ASN A 9 12.86 -23.80 2.93
CA ASN A 9 13.40 -22.60 2.26
C ASN A 9 12.72 -21.31 2.72
N ARG A 10 12.66 -21.04 4.02
CA ARG A 10 12.19 -19.76 4.58
C ARG A 10 13.35 -19.10 5.32
N PRO A 11 13.59 -17.80 5.09
CA PRO A 11 14.50 -17.03 5.93
C PRO A 11 14.03 -17.09 7.39
N PRO A 12 14.94 -16.89 8.36
CA PRO A 12 14.53 -16.74 9.75
C PRO A 12 13.54 -15.57 9.86
N LYS A 13 12.55 -15.69 10.76
CA LYS A 13 11.55 -14.62 10.95
C LYS A 13 12.24 -13.30 11.28
N THR A 14 11.80 -12.22 10.64
CA THR A 14 12.28 -10.86 10.98
C THR A 14 11.82 -10.45 12.38
N LEU A 15 12.42 -9.40 12.94
CA LEU A 15 12.00 -8.86 14.24
C LEU A 15 10.52 -8.43 14.21
N GLU A 16 10.09 -7.83 13.11
CA GLU A 16 8.71 -7.40 12.90
C GLU A 16 7.76 -8.59 12.77
N GLU A 17 8.14 -9.63 12.03
CA GLU A 17 7.32 -10.85 11.93
C GLU A 17 7.14 -11.53 13.28
N ARG A 18 8.20 -11.58 14.10
CA ARG A 18 8.12 -12.08 15.48
C ARG A 18 7.24 -11.19 16.34
N TYR A 19 7.35 -9.87 16.21
CA TYR A 19 6.49 -8.95 16.93
C TYR A 19 5.00 -9.20 16.66
N PHE A 20 4.60 -9.23 15.39
CA PHE A 20 3.20 -9.40 15.03
C PHE A 20 2.66 -10.81 15.31
N SER A 21 3.49 -11.85 15.20
CA SER A 21 3.03 -13.24 15.36
C SER A 21 3.13 -13.80 16.79
N GLU A 22 4.05 -13.28 17.61
CA GLU A 22 4.36 -13.84 18.94
C GLU A 22 4.12 -12.83 20.07
N ILE A 23 4.61 -11.60 19.94
CA ILE A 23 4.64 -10.61 21.04
C ILE A 23 3.31 -9.88 21.16
N ARG A 24 2.81 -9.30 20.06
CA ARG A 24 1.58 -8.52 20.04
C ARG A 24 0.37 -9.31 20.57
N PRO A 25 0.12 -10.58 20.17
CA PRO A 25 -0.97 -11.36 20.74
C PRO A 25 -0.88 -11.50 22.26
N GLN A 26 0.33 -11.71 22.79
CA GLN A 26 0.55 -11.84 24.24
C GLN A 26 0.29 -10.55 25.01
N LEU A 27 0.64 -9.39 24.44
CA LEU A 27 0.29 -8.10 25.04
C LEU A 27 -1.23 -7.95 25.19
N TYR A 28 -1.99 -8.28 24.14
CA TYR A 28 -3.46 -8.21 24.19
C TYR A 28 -4.08 -9.25 25.10
N GLU A 29 -3.62 -10.51 25.07
CA GLU A 29 -4.12 -11.57 25.94
C GLU A 29 -4.03 -11.19 27.42
N ARG A 30 -2.93 -10.52 27.82
CA ARG A 30 -2.66 -10.20 29.22
C ARG A 30 -3.20 -8.85 29.67
N HIS A 31 -3.26 -7.87 28.76
CA HIS A 31 -3.43 -6.47 29.14
C HIS A 31 -4.63 -5.77 28.48
N ALA A 32 -5.42 -6.47 27.66
CA ALA A 32 -6.63 -5.89 27.07
C ALA A 32 -7.70 -5.50 28.11
N ALA A 33 -7.75 -6.19 29.26
CA ALA A 33 -8.67 -5.84 30.34
C ALA A 33 -8.15 -4.73 31.28
N HIS A 34 -6.90 -4.30 31.11
CA HIS A 34 -6.27 -3.30 31.97
C HIS A 34 -6.53 -1.89 31.43
N HIS A 35 -7.69 -1.33 31.77
CA HIS A 35 -8.05 0.03 31.36
C HIS A 35 -7.11 1.09 31.96
N GLN A 36 -6.69 2.04 31.12
CA GLN A 36 -5.90 3.18 31.54
C GLN A 36 -6.79 4.30 32.11
N TYR A 37 -6.21 5.11 33.00
CA TYR A 37 -6.86 6.26 33.64
C TYR A 37 -6.12 7.56 33.33
N GLY A 38 -6.71 8.72 33.65
CA GLY A 38 -6.09 10.03 33.45
C GLY A 38 -5.98 10.43 31.98
N VAL A 39 -4.78 10.87 31.55
CA VAL A 39 -4.51 11.34 30.18
C VAL A 39 -4.57 10.25 29.11
N ARG A 40 -4.66 8.97 29.50
CA ARG A 40 -4.85 7.82 28.59
C ARG A 40 -6.23 7.16 28.77
N LYS A 41 -7.20 7.87 29.34
CA LYS A 41 -8.55 7.34 29.55
C LYS A 41 -9.20 6.97 28.21
N GLY A 42 -9.65 5.73 28.09
CA GLY A 42 -10.29 5.21 26.87
C GLY A 42 -9.43 4.20 26.11
N THR A 43 -8.16 4.03 26.48
CA THR A 43 -7.28 2.97 25.97
C THR A 43 -6.95 1.94 27.05
N THR A 44 -6.49 0.79 26.62
CA THR A 44 -6.01 -0.32 27.44
C THR A 44 -4.49 -0.28 27.53
N LEU A 45 -3.92 -0.94 28.54
CA LEU A 45 -2.46 -1.09 28.65
C LEU A 45 -1.91 -1.85 27.43
N ALA A 46 -2.66 -2.81 26.89
CA ALA A 46 -2.27 -3.51 25.67
C ALA A 46 -2.12 -2.57 24.47
N GLU A 47 -3.09 -1.69 24.24
CA GLU A 47 -3.05 -0.72 23.13
C GLU A 47 -1.87 0.25 23.28
N HIS A 48 -1.61 0.74 24.50
CA HIS A 48 -0.46 1.59 24.79
C HIS A 48 0.87 0.90 24.46
N LEU A 49 1.06 -0.32 24.97
CA LEU A 49 2.28 -1.09 24.74
C LEU A 49 2.43 -1.47 23.26
N ASP A 50 1.34 -1.81 22.56
CA ASP A 50 1.34 -2.10 21.13
C ASP A 50 1.76 -0.87 20.31
N SER A 51 1.15 0.28 20.58
CA SER A 51 1.47 1.57 19.93
C SER A 51 2.94 1.93 20.12
N ALA A 52 3.45 1.84 21.36
CA ALA A 52 4.85 2.13 21.67
C ALA A 52 5.82 1.16 20.96
N CYS A 53 5.51 -0.15 20.94
CA CYS A 53 6.36 -1.14 20.30
C CYS A 53 6.40 -0.97 18.76
N GLN A 54 5.25 -0.71 18.12
CA GLN A 54 5.21 -0.42 16.69
C GLN A 54 6.01 0.84 16.35
N PHE A 55 5.87 1.90 17.15
CA PHE A 55 6.64 3.12 16.98
C PHE A 55 8.15 2.86 17.12
N MET A 56 8.56 2.09 18.13
CA MET A 56 9.95 1.69 18.33
C MET A 56 10.51 0.88 17.16
N LEU A 57 9.75 -0.05 16.59
CA LEU A 57 10.18 -0.83 15.43
C LEU A 57 10.49 0.07 14.23
N THR A 58 9.65 1.06 13.98
CA THR A 58 9.82 2.04 12.89
C THR A 58 11.00 2.98 13.16
N VAL A 59 11.02 3.65 14.31
CA VAL A 59 12.05 4.65 14.64
C VAL A 59 13.43 4.03 14.76
N SER A 60 13.57 2.86 15.39
CA SER A 60 14.87 2.18 15.49
C SER A 60 15.45 1.82 14.12
N ARG A 61 14.59 1.50 13.14
CA ARG A 61 15.00 1.25 11.76
C ARG A 61 15.46 2.54 11.06
N ILE A 62 14.66 3.60 11.18
CA ILE A 62 14.98 4.92 10.58
C ILE A 62 16.30 5.47 11.15
N ALA A 63 16.53 5.29 12.45
CA ALA A 63 17.73 5.75 13.14
C ALA A 63 18.98 4.91 12.82
N GLY A 64 18.85 3.79 12.10
CA GLY A 64 19.95 2.88 11.79
C GLY A 64 20.50 2.17 13.03
N VAL A 65 19.66 1.85 14.02
CA VAL A 65 20.09 1.11 15.22
C VAL A 65 20.62 -0.26 14.80
N PRO A 66 21.76 -0.73 15.34
CA PRO A 66 22.31 -2.05 15.03
C PRO A 66 21.30 -3.18 15.27
N GLU A 67 21.26 -4.15 14.36
CA GLU A 67 20.29 -5.26 14.38
C GLU A 67 20.39 -6.15 15.63
N ASP A 68 21.54 -6.19 16.31
CA ASP A 68 21.70 -6.87 17.60
C ASP A 68 21.07 -6.10 18.77
N LYS A 69 20.91 -4.76 18.64
CA LYS A 69 20.34 -3.89 19.68
C LYS A 69 18.84 -3.67 19.52
N ARG A 70 18.33 -3.65 18.29
CA ARG A 70 16.89 -3.43 18.02
C ARG A 70 15.96 -4.37 18.82
N PRO A 71 16.24 -5.68 18.97
CA PRO A 71 15.43 -6.57 19.80
C PRO A 71 15.41 -6.20 21.28
N ILE A 72 16.53 -5.68 21.82
CA ILE A 72 16.65 -5.26 23.22
C ILE A 72 15.82 -3.98 23.46
N LEU A 73 15.87 -3.03 22.52
CA LEU A 73 15.04 -1.81 22.57
C LEU A 73 13.55 -2.17 22.53
N LEU A 74 13.16 -3.12 21.67
CA LEU A 74 11.78 -3.64 21.63
C LEU A 74 11.40 -4.30 22.96
N ALA A 75 12.28 -5.13 23.53
CA ALA A 75 12.05 -5.79 24.80
C ALA A 75 11.84 -4.79 25.94
N ALA A 76 12.70 -3.77 26.03
CA ALA A 76 12.56 -2.69 27.00
C ALA A 76 11.23 -1.92 26.80
N THR A 77 10.85 -1.66 25.56
CA THR A 77 9.59 -0.96 25.22
C THR A 77 8.37 -1.80 25.60
N ALA A 78 8.39 -3.11 25.40
CA ALA A 78 7.26 -3.99 25.73
C ALA A 78 6.93 -4.04 27.23
N VAL A 79 7.89 -3.69 28.11
CA VAL A 79 7.73 -3.76 29.57
C VAL A 79 8.06 -2.45 30.29
N HIS A 80 8.22 -1.32 29.57
CA HIS A 80 8.72 -0.06 30.15
C HIS A 80 7.88 0.44 31.35
N ASP A 81 6.56 0.28 31.28
CA ASP A 81 5.60 0.64 32.32
C ASP A 81 5.51 -0.44 33.42
N LEU A 82 6.65 -0.86 33.99
CA LEU A 82 6.74 -1.95 34.99
C LEU A 82 5.82 -1.76 36.20
N ASN A 83 5.61 -0.52 36.63
CA ASN A 83 4.71 -0.17 37.73
C ASN A 83 3.24 -0.52 37.44
N LYS A 84 2.83 -0.56 36.17
CA LYS A 84 1.49 -0.99 35.76
C LYS A 84 1.37 -2.51 35.62
N LEU A 85 2.51 -3.21 35.57
CA LEU A 85 2.61 -4.67 35.52
C LEU A 85 2.72 -5.31 36.91
N ASP A 86 2.97 -4.51 37.95
CA ASP A 86 3.08 -4.97 39.32
C ASP A 86 1.71 -5.26 39.94
N LEU A 87 1.36 -6.55 40.01
CA LEU A 87 0.11 -7.03 40.61
C LEU A 87 0.19 -7.20 42.13
N SER A 88 1.33 -6.91 42.76
CA SER A 88 1.52 -7.08 44.22
C SER A 88 0.71 -6.09 45.07
N GLY A 89 0.10 -5.08 44.45
CA GLY A 89 -0.64 -4.01 45.14
C GLY A 89 0.27 -2.98 45.85
N GLN A 90 1.57 -3.21 45.88
CA GLN A 90 2.56 -2.25 46.35
C GLN A 90 2.87 -1.27 45.21
N LYS A 91 2.61 0.02 45.39
CA LYS A 91 2.91 1.07 44.38
C LYS A 91 4.42 1.34 44.30
N ARG A 92 5.19 0.35 43.86
CA ARG A 92 6.64 0.46 43.65
C ARG A 92 6.92 1.31 42.42
N ASN A 93 7.97 2.12 42.50
CA ASN A 93 8.38 2.93 41.36
C ASN A 93 9.08 2.06 40.29
N VAL A 94 9.05 2.53 39.04
CA VAL A 94 9.64 1.80 37.89
C VAL A 94 11.12 1.50 38.12
N GLN A 95 11.88 2.43 38.71
CA GLN A 95 13.31 2.26 38.99
C GLN A 95 13.60 1.06 39.91
N THR A 96 12.83 0.90 40.98
CA THR A 96 13.00 -0.23 41.92
C THR A 96 12.65 -1.54 41.24
N LEU A 97 11.60 -1.55 40.43
CA LEU A 97 11.16 -2.74 39.69
C LEU A 97 12.16 -3.14 38.61
N ALA A 98 12.73 -2.18 37.88
CA ALA A 98 13.72 -2.43 36.84
C ALA A 98 15.03 -3.02 37.43
N ARG A 99 15.42 -2.60 38.64
CA ARG A 99 16.59 -3.13 39.35
C ARG A 99 16.37 -4.51 39.98
N ASN A 100 15.12 -4.96 40.10
CA ASN A 100 14.82 -6.31 40.54
C ASN A 100 14.98 -7.27 39.36
N ARG A 101 16.10 -7.99 39.33
CA ARG A 101 16.48 -8.90 38.25
C ARG A 101 15.43 -9.98 37.98
N GLU A 102 14.91 -10.59 39.03
CA GLU A 102 13.92 -11.67 38.95
C GLU A 102 12.59 -11.13 38.40
N PHE A 103 12.14 -9.98 38.90
CA PHE A 103 10.92 -9.34 38.42
C PHE A 103 11.03 -8.91 36.95
N LEU A 104 12.13 -8.26 36.57
CA LEU A 104 12.34 -7.84 35.18
C LEU A 104 12.37 -9.05 34.23
N GLN A 105 13.08 -10.12 34.60
CA GLN A 105 13.10 -11.34 33.82
C GLN A 105 11.72 -11.97 33.67
N GLU A 106 10.94 -12.03 34.75
CA GLU A 106 9.57 -12.53 34.73
C GLU A 106 8.68 -11.70 33.77
N GLN A 107 8.77 -10.36 33.81
CA GLN A 107 7.98 -9.53 32.90
C GLN A 107 8.40 -9.70 31.43
N LEU A 108 9.70 -9.81 31.16
CA LEU A 108 10.21 -10.06 29.81
C LEU A 108 9.77 -11.43 29.27
N GLU A 109 9.73 -12.45 30.13
CA GLU A 109 9.22 -13.79 29.78
C GLU A 109 7.73 -13.73 29.48
N LYS A 110 6.96 -13.07 30.34
CA LYS A 110 5.51 -12.88 30.20
C LYS A 110 5.13 -12.14 28.91
N ALA A 111 5.96 -11.21 28.45
CA ALA A 111 5.79 -10.48 27.20
C ALA A 111 6.40 -11.21 25.98
N CYS A 112 6.92 -12.43 26.14
CA CYS A 112 7.55 -13.23 25.08
C CYS A 112 8.80 -12.58 24.45
N VAL A 113 9.48 -11.70 25.19
CA VAL A 113 10.67 -10.96 24.73
C VAL A 113 11.95 -11.34 25.47
N LEU A 114 11.89 -12.25 26.44
CA LEU A 114 13.07 -12.72 27.18
C LEU A 114 14.18 -13.23 26.25
N SER A 115 13.83 -13.89 25.14
CA SER A 115 14.80 -14.39 24.15
C SER A 115 15.64 -13.30 23.48
N PHE A 116 15.26 -12.03 23.59
CA PHE A 116 16.02 -10.88 23.08
C PHE A 116 17.07 -10.37 24.06
N VAL A 117 17.00 -10.78 25.32
CA VAL A 117 17.84 -10.29 26.41
C VAL A 117 18.58 -11.49 26.98
N VAL A 118 19.73 -11.82 26.39
CA VAL A 118 20.43 -13.10 26.67
C VAL A 118 21.59 -12.88 27.65
N THR A 119 22.35 -11.81 27.47
CA THR A 119 23.53 -11.52 28.28
C THR A 119 23.22 -10.52 29.39
N GLU A 120 24.06 -10.48 30.43
CA GLU A 120 23.90 -9.50 31.51
C GLU A 120 23.99 -8.05 31.01
N ASN A 121 24.77 -7.82 29.95
CA ASN A 121 24.84 -6.51 29.29
C ASN A 121 23.52 -6.14 28.63
N ASP A 122 22.78 -7.10 28.07
CA ASP A 122 21.48 -6.84 27.46
C ASP A 122 20.45 -6.50 28.54
N PHE A 123 20.51 -7.19 29.68
CA PHE A 123 19.65 -6.88 30.84
C PHE A 123 19.94 -5.50 31.40
N GLU A 124 21.22 -5.15 31.54
CA GLU A 124 21.62 -3.80 31.97
C GLU A 124 21.19 -2.72 30.97
N LEU A 125 21.30 -2.98 29.66
CA LEU A 125 20.79 -2.06 28.64
C LEU A 125 19.28 -1.89 28.76
N ALA A 126 18.51 -2.98 28.81
CA ALA A 126 17.06 -2.93 28.95
C ALA A 126 16.64 -2.18 30.24
N ARG A 127 17.28 -2.50 31.38
CA ARG A 127 17.06 -1.82 32.65
C ARG A 127 17.30 -0.31 32.53
N LYS A 128 18.42 0.11 31.95
CA LYS A 128 18.76 1.53 31.79
C LYS A 128 17.77 2.27 30.91
N LEU A 129 17.31 1.65 29.82
CA LEU A 129 16.29 2.22 28.93
C LEU A 129 14.95 2.39 29.66
N ILE A 130 14.52 1.37 30.41
CA ILE A 130 13.29 1.41 31.22
C ILE A 130 13.38 2.50 32.30
N GLU A 131 14.52 2.68 32.96
CA GLU A 131 14.65 3.75 33.96
C GLU A 131 14.52 5.15 33.34
N ARG A 132 14.98 5.33 32.09
CA ARG A 132 15.06 6.63 31.41
C ARG A 132 13.78 7.04 30.67
N HIS A 133 12.84 6.12 30.45
CA HIS A 133 11.67 6.39 29.60
C HIS A 133 10.78 7.54 30.06
N SER A 134 10.77 7.83 31.37
CA SER A 134 9.90 8.85 31.97
C SER A 134 10.50 10.26 31.96
N GLY A 135 11.63 10.47 31.26
CA GLY A 135 12.32 11.77 31.19
C GLY A 135 12.97 12.22 32.51
N HIS A 136 12.91 11.40 33.56
CA HIS A 136 13.65 11.66 34.79
C HIS A 136 15.14 11.42 34.55
N ASN A 137 15.92 12.49 34.70
CA ASN A 137 17.37 12.46 34.56
C ASN A 137 18.02 11.41 35.46
N ARG A 138 19.19 10.93 35.01
CA ARG A 138 20.15 10.14 35.78
C ARG A 138 20.39 10.81 37.14
N SER A 139 19.71 10.35 38.19
CA SER A 139 19.87 10.87 39.55
C SER A 139 20.81 10.01 40.41
N ASP A 140 21.34 8.92 39.86
CA ASP A 140 22.17 7.94 40.56
C ASP A 140 23.65 7.99 40.13
N ALA A 141 24.53 7.45 40.97
CA ALA A 141 25.98 7.39 40.79
C ALA A 141 26.43 6.66 39.51
N ALA A 142 25.52 5.92 38.85
CA ALA A 142 25.75 5.30 37.55
C ALA A 142 26.10 6.32 36.44
N ILE A 143 25.84 7.62 36.63
CA ILE A 143 26.27 8.67 35.69
C ILE A 143 27.80 8.74 35.52
N PHE A 144 28.57 8.27 36.51
CA PHE A 144 30.03 8.28 36.48
C PHE A 144 30.64 7.03 35.82
N LEU A 145 29.81 6.06 35.42
CA LEU A 145 30.27 4.86 34.73
C LEU A 145 30.30 5.11 33.22
N PRO A 146 31.28 4.53 32.49
CA PRO A 146 31.27 4.57 31.04
C PRO A 146 30.03 3.87 30.48
N GLU A 147 29.37 4.52 29.52
CA GLU A 147 28.18 4.00 28.86
C GLU A 147 28.34 4.03 27.35
N ASP A 148 27.45 3.30 26.68
CA ASP A 148 27.32 3.38 25.23
C ASP A 148 26.96 4.82 24.84
N PRO A 149 27.70 5.48 23.92
CA PRO A 149 27.40 6.84 23.50
C PRO A 149 26.01 6.98 22.85
N ALA A 150 25.42 5.90 22.34
CA ALA A 150 24.10 5.91 21.72
C ALA A 150 22.94 5.74 22.73
N ILE A 151 23.22 5.50 24.01
CA ILE A 151 22.18 5.19 25.00
C ILE A 151 21.12 6.29 25.14
N ASP A 152 21.54 7.55 25.07
CA ASP A 152 20.62 8.68 25.21
C ASP A 152 19.73 8.81 23.96
N ARG A 153 20.27 8.46 22.78
CA ARG A 153 19.49 8.37 21.53
C ARG A 153 18.45 7.25 21.63
N TRP A 154 18.82 6.08 22.12
CA TRP A 154 17.89 4.95 22.28
C TRP A 154 16.84 5.21 23.36
N ALA A 155 17.21 5.89 24.45
CA ALA A 155 16.27 6.34 25.47
C ALA A 155 15.26 7.33 24.88
N ALA A 156 15.71 8.30 24.06
CA ALA A 156 14.83 9.24 23.38
C ALA A 156 13.84 8.54 22.44
N MET A 157 14.24 7.47 21.75
CA MET A 157 13.31 6.66 20.95
C MET A 157 12.18 6.06 21.79
N LEU A 158 12.53 5.53 22.97
CA LEU A 158 11.56 4.89 23.86
C LEU A 158 10.66 5.93 24.53
N THR A 159 11.21 7.06 24.97
CA THR A 159 10.42 8.22 25.43
C THR A 159 9.48 8.71 24.34
N GLY A 160 9.97 8.88 23.11
CA GLY A 160 9.16 9.28 21.96
C GLY A 160 8.00 8.30 21.69
N ALA A 161 8.26 6.99 21.82
CA ALA A 161 7.24 5.95 21.71
C ALA A 161 6.17 6.04 22.80
N ASP A 162 6.57 6.24 24.06
CA ASP A 162 5.62 6.41 25.18
C ASP A 162 4.79 7.70 25.05
N LEU A 163 5.40 8.76 24.54
CA LEU A 163 4.74 10.04 24.28
C LEU A 163 3.76 9.98 23.09
N PHE A 164 4.01 9.13 22.11
CA PHE A 164 3.22 9.04 20.88
C PHE A 164 1.76 8.63 21.14
N ASP A 165 1.52 7.82 22.17
CA ASP A 165 0.19 7.36 22.57
C ASP A 165 -0.45 8.20 23.70
N LEU A 166 0.14 9.34 24.07
CA LEU A 166 -0.49 10.22 25.07
C LEU A 166 -1.80 10.82 24.55
N GLY A 167 -2.87 10.73 25.35
CA GLY A 167 -4.16 11.39 25.06
C GLY A 167 -4.16 12.89 25.39
N ILE A 168 -3.10 13.60 25.00
CA ILE A 168 -3.03 15.06 25.01
C ILE A 168 -3.30 15.61 23.59
N PRO A 169 -3.59 16.91 23.42
CA PRO A 169 -3.84 17.48 22.11
C PRO A 169 -2.71 17.19 21.11
N GLU A 170 -3.08 16.87 19.87
CA GLU A 170 -2.13 16.42 18.84
C GLU A 170 -0.97 17.38 18.61
N SER A 171 -1.23 18.69 18.57
CA SER A 171 -0.19 19.70 18.39
C SER A 171 0.84 19.69 19.51
N GLU A 172 0.41 19.47 20.76
CA GLU A 172 1.31 19.36 21.90
C GLU A 172 2.08 18.04 21.87
N ARG A 173 1.38 16.94 21.57
CA ARG A 173 1.94 15.60 21.46
C ARG A 173 3.03 15.53 20.40
N PHE A 174 2.72 15.97 19.18
CA PHE A 174 3.66 15.97 18.06
C PHE A 174 4.86 16.85 18.33
N ARG A 175 4.69 18.00 19.01
CA ARG A 175 5.83 18.82 19.43
C ARG A 175 6.76 18.07 20.38
N LYS A 176 6.23 17.33 21.37
CA LYS A 176 7.06 16.54 22.30
C LYS A 176 7.75 15.37 21.59
N VAL A 177 7.01 14.61 20.78
CA VAL A 177 7.56 13.51 19.98
C VAL A 177 8.66 14.01 19.04
N GLN A 178 8.47 15.15 18.38
CA GLN A 178 9.48 15.75 17.49
C GLN A 178 10.79 16.10 18.22
N THR A 179 10.70 16.60 19.46
CA THR A 179 11.89 16.86 20.29
C THR A 179 12.68 15.57 20.55
N GLU A 180 11.99 14.49 20.93
CA GLU A 180 12.64 13.20 21.17
C GLU A 180 13.20 12.59 19.89
N LEU A 181 12.48 12.69 18.76
CA LEU A 181 12.97 12.21 17.46
C LEU A 181 14.21 12.98 16.99
N THR A 182 14.31 14.27 17.30
CA THR A 182 15.51 15.07 17.00
C THR A 182 16.74 14.52 17.72
N VAL A 183 16.58 14.10 18.98
CA VAL A 183 17.65 13.44 19.76
C VAL A 183 17.92 12.03 19.23
N ALA A 184 16.88 11.23 19.00
CA ALA A 184 16.99 9.86 18.51
C ALA A 184 17.75 9.75 17.17
N PHE A 185 17.41 10.62 16.23
CA PHE A 185 17.98 10.64 14.89
C PHE A 185 19.27 11.45 14.78
N ASP A 186 19.65 12.19 15.82
CA ASP A 186 20.81 13.08 15.82
C ASP A 186 20.78 14.08 14.65
N ARG A 187 19.57 14.55 14.31
CA ARG A 187 19.31 15.54 13.27
C ARG A 187 17.99 16.27 13.54
N PRO A 188 17.82 17.50 13.04
CA PRO A 188 16.52 18.17 13.08
C PRO A 188 15.43 17.27 12.50
N SER A 189 14.34 17.13 13.24
CA SER A 189 13.18 16.34 12.85
C SER A 189 11.94 17.22 12.85
N LYS A 190 11.08 17.01 11.86
CA LYS A 190 9.78 17.66 11.67
C LYS A 190 8.74 16.61 11.35
N LEU A 191 7.61 16.71 12.03
CA LEU A 191 6.46 15.85 11.79
C LEU A 191 5.49 16.52 10.82
N PHE A 192 5.10 15.78 9.78
CA PHE A 192 4.15 16.23 8.76
C PHE A 192 3.02 15.22 8.62
N ARG A 193 1.77 15.66 8.82
CA ARG A 193 0.60 14.79 8.73
C ARG A 193 -0.18 15.09 7.47
N VAL A 194 -0.31 14.09 6.62
CA VAL A 194 -1.27 14.07 5.51
C VAL A 194 -2.60 13.55 6.04
N ARG A 195 -3.69 14.27 5.77
CA ARG A 195 -5.04 13.84 6.16
C ARG A 195 -5.99 13.90 4.98
N VAL A 196 -6.90 12.94 4.94
CA VAL A 196 -8.02 12.93 4.01
C VAL A 196 -9.27 13.41 4.72
N SER A 197 -10.04 14.28 4.07
CA SER A 197 -11.30 14.78 4.62
C SER A 197 -12.44 13.79 4.47
N GLU A 198 -12.34 12.86 3.51
CA GLU A 198 -13.34 11.85 3.20
C GLU A 198 -12.63 10.56 2.79
N ASP A 199 -13.03 9.45 3.39
CA ASP A 199 -12.56 8.13 2.96
C ASP A 199 -13.51 7.54 1.90
N ARG A 200 -12.99 7.39 0.68
CA ARG A 200 -13.64 6.72 -0.46
C ARG A 200 -13.08 5.32 -0.72
N GLY A 201 -12.53 4.68 0.31
CA GLY A 201 -12.00 3.33 0.27
C GLY A 201 -10.76 3.21 -0.62
N TYR A 202 -10.83 2.36 -1.64
CA TYR A 202 -9.67 2.01 -2.47
C TYR A 202 -9.00 3.21 -3.14
N ILE A 203 -9.79 4.20 -3.56
CA ILE A 203 -9.28 5.42 -4.18
C ILE A 203 -8.48 6.28 -3.18
N THR A 204 -8.90 6.33 -1.92
CA THR A 204 -8.15 6.95 -0.82
C THR A 204 -6.80 6.29 -0.62
N ALA A 205 -6.76 4.95 -0.64
CA ALA A 205 -5.53 4.19 -0.46
C ALA A 205 -4.52 4.46 -1.59
N LEU A 206 -4.99 4.58 -2.84
CA LEU A 206 -4.15 4.97 -3.97
C LEU A 206 -3.61 6.40 -3.82
N LEU A 207 -4.41 7.33 -3.30
CA LEU A 207 -3.99 8.70 -3.05
C LEU A 207 -2.94 8.78 -1.93
N LEU A 208 -3.17 8.10 -0.81
CA LEU A 208 -2.21 8.05 0.29
C LEU A 208 -0.89 7.42 -0.16
N GLY A 209 -0.94 6.33 -0.93
CA GLY A 209 0.27 5.73 -1.52
C GLY A 209 0.98 6.65 -2.53
N ALA A 210 0.26 7.53 -3.24
CA ALA A 210 0.88 8.55 -4.09
C ALA A 210 1.54 9.66 -3.26
N CYS A 211 0.87 10.10 -2.19
CA CYS A 211 1.45 11.03 -1.23
C CYS A 211 2.73 10.46 -0.60
N GLU A 212 2.72 9.19 -0.16
CA GLU A 212 3.89 8.50 0.39
C GLU A 212 5.06 8.52 -0.61
N GLU A 213 4.83 8.08 -1.84
CA GLU A 213 5.88 7.98 -2.86
C GLU A 213 6.48 9.35 -3.20
N VAL A 214 5.66 10.38 -3.34
CA VAL A 214 6.15 11.74 -3.59
C VAL A 214 6.92 12.26 -2.38
N LEU A 215 6.36 12.16 -1.18
CA LEU A 215 6.99 12.66 0.04
C LEU A 215 8.35 11.98 0.31
N GLN A 216 8.48 10.69 0.03
CA GLN A 216 9.76 9.98 0.12
C GLN A 216 10.85 10.59 -0.79
N LYS A 217 10.50 11.08 -1.98
CA LYS A 217 11.45 11.79 -2.86
C LYS A 217 11.97 13.09 -2.24
N TYR A 218 11.18 13.73 -1.39
CA TYR A 218 11.54 14.94 -0.65
C TYR A 218 12.13 14.64 0.74
N GLY A 219 12.51 13.39 1.01
CA GLY A 219 13.20 13.01 2.25
C GLY A 219 12.27 12.81 3.45
N PHE A 220 10.97 12.65 3.22
CA PHE A 220 10.01 12.30 4.27
C PHE A 220 9.86 10.78 4.39
N THR A 221 10.01 10.27 5.61
CA THR A 221 9.87 8.85 5.91
C THR A 221 8.55 8.60 6.65
N PRO A 222 7.74 7.63 6.23
CA PRO A 222 6.51 7.25 6.96
C PRO A 222 6.84 6.82 8.39
N LEU A 223 6.11 7.38 9.34
CA LEU A 223 6.26 7.11 10.77
C LEU A 223 5.09 6.30 11.33
N ALA A 224 3.85 6.67 10.97
CA ALA A 224 2.64 6.01 11.44
C ALA A 224 1.47 6.19 10.46
N ILE A 225 0.59 5.19 10.42
CA ILE A 225 -0.64 5.19 9.61
C ILE A 225 -1.85 5.35 10.54
N PHE A 226 -2.76 6.25 10.16
CA PHE A 226 -4.02 6.52 10.84
C PHE A 226 -5.20 6.19 9.91
N PRO A 227 -6.42 5.98 10.43
CA PRO A 227 -7.60 5.78 9.58
C PRO A 227 -7.88 6.95 8.62
N ASP A 228 -7.50 8.17 9.01
CA ASP A 228 -7.74 9.41 8.26
C ASP A 228 -6.49 9.95 7.57
N GLY A 229 -5.38 9.19 7.51
CA GLY A 229 -4.18 9.59 6.78
C GLY A 229 -2.89 9.06 7.39
N GLU A 230 -1.77 9.74 7.12
CA GLU A 230 -0.43 9.24 7.41
C GLU A 230 0.44 10.34 8.02
N LEU A 231 1.33 9.93 8.93
CA LEU A 231 2.31 10.80 9.56
C LEU A 231 3.69 10.47 9.05
N PHE A 232 4.41 11.50 8.66
CA PHE A 232 5.75 11.44 8.11
C PHE A 232 6.72 12.21 9.00
N GLU A 233 7.98 11.79 8.95
CA GLU A 233 9.11 12.49 9.53
C GLU A 233 10.07 12.96 8.45
N GLY A 234 10.51 14.21 8.52
CA GLY A 234 11.54 14.76 7.63
C GLY A 234 12.34 15.85 8.31
N SER A 235 13.47 16.26 7.73
CA SER A 235 14.31 17.33 8.30
C SER A 235 13.72 18.73 8.07
N THR A 236 13.13 18.96 6.89
CA THR A 236 12.61 20.26 6.44
C THR A 236 11.32 20.07 5.67
N LEU A 237 10.33 20.96 5.89
CA LEU A 237 9.09 20.97 5.11
C LEU A 237 9.37 21.36 3.65
N PRO A 238 8.69 20.74 2.67
CA PRO A 238 8.83 21.15 1.28
C PRO A 238 8.29 22.57 1.10
N GLU A 239 9.05 23.43 0.43
CA GLU A 239 8.60 24.79 0.05
C GLU A 239 7.86 24.80 -1.30
N VAL A 240 7.84 23.67 -2.01
CA VAL A 240 7.24 23.49 -3.33
C VAL A 240 5.82 22.96 -3.19
N ASP A 241 4.91 23.43 -4.03
CA ASP A 241 3.57 22.84 -4.16
C ASP A 241 3.66 21.45 -4.81
N LEU A 242 3.41 20.42 -4.01
CA LEU A 242 3.49 19.01 -4.43
C LEU A 242 2.21 18.53 -5.12
N THR A 243 1.16 19.35 -5.20
CA THR A 243 -0.17 18.94 -5.66
C THR A 243 -0.13 18.31 -7.05
N THR A 244 0.57 18.92 -8.00
CA THR A 244 0.66 18.41 -9.38
C THR A 244 1.42 17.09 -9.45
N GLU A 245 2.50 16.94 -8.68
CA GLU A 245 3.30 15.70 -8.67
C GLU A 245 2.52 14.54 -8.03
N ILE A 246 1.83 14.81 -6.92
CA ILE A 246 0.95 13.84 -6.26
C ILE A 246 -0.19 13.42 -7.19
N ALA A 247 -0.82 14.38 -7.88
CA ALA A 247 -1.90 14.09 -8.82
C ALA A 247 -1.43 13.21 -9.99
N ALA A 248 -0.25 13.47 -10.54
CA ALA A 248 0.33 12.65 -11.61
C ALA A 248 0.63 11.23 -11.12
N CYS A 249 1.31 11.08 -9.97
CA CYS A 249 1.61 9.78 -9.37
C CYS A 249 0.33 8.99 -9.04
N TRP A 250 -0.70 9.69 -8.53
CA TRP A 250 -1.99 9.08 -8.25
C TRP A 250 -2.70 8.59 -9.52
N GLN A 251 -2.69 9.40 -10.59
CA GLN A 251 -3.23 9.01 -11.89
C GLN A 251 -2.52 7.77 -12.43
N GLU A 252 -1.18 7.72 -12.39
CA GLU A 252 -0.42 6.54 -12.81
C GLU A 252 -0.78 5.28 -12.00
N LYS A 253 -1.01 5.41 -10.69
CA LYS A 253 -1.47 4.29 -9.85
C LYS A 253 -2.90 3.86 -10.21
N ILE A 254 -3.80 4.80 -10.50
CA ILE A 254 -5.15 4.51 -11.00
C ILE A 254 -5.03 3.76 -12.34
N ASP A 255 -4.24 4.27 -13.28
CA ASP A 255 -4.07 3.68 -14.61
C ASP A 255 -3.40 2.29 -14.53
N GLY A 256 -2.45 2.07 -13.62
CA GLY A 256 -1.86 0.75 -13.43
C GLY A 256 -2.86 -0.31 -12.97
N VAL A 257 -3.84 0.09 -12.15
CA VAL A 257 -4.88 -0.80 -11.61
C VAL A 257 -6.04 -0.97 -12.59
N PHE A 258 -6.47 0.13 -13.23
CA PHE A 258 -7.66 0.16 -14.07
C PHE A 258 -7.38 0.07 -15.58
N GLY A 259 -6.21 0.49 -16.05
CA GLY A 259 -5.81 0.44 -17.48
C GLY A 259 -5.64 -0.97 -18.02
N ASN A 260 -5.09 -1.90 -17.21
CA ASN A 260 -4.98 -3.32 -17.56
C ASN A 260 -6.33 -4.06 -17.77
N ASN A 261 -7.46 -3.41 -17.47
CA ASN A 261 -8.77 -3.96 -17.80
C ASN A 261 -9.15 -3.74 -19.27
N ILE A 262 -8.57 -2.78 -19.99
CA ILE A 262 -9.02 -2.45 -21.34
C ILE A 262 -8.75 -3.62 -22.32
N GLU A 263 -7.59 -4.28 -22.23
CA GLU A 263 -7.31 -5.49 -23.04
C GLU A 263 -8.30 -6.64 -22.77
N ARG A 264 -8.81 -6.75 -21.54
CA ARG A 264 -9.82 -7.77 -21.17
C ARG A 264 -11.22 -7.38 -21.62
N LEU A 265 -11.48 -6.08 -21.69
CA LEU A 265 -12.77 -5.51 -22.09
C LEU A 265 -12.91 -5.36 -23.62
N VAL A 266 -11.80 -5.34 -24.36
CA VAL A 266 -11.74 -5.36 -25.83
C VAL A 266 -11.30 -6.75 -26.30
N ARG A 267 -12.25 -7.58 -26.73
CA ARG A 267 -11.99 -9.00 -27.03
C ARG A 267 -12.46 -9.43 -28.42
N ALA A 268 -11.64 -10.22 -29.10
CA ALA A 268 -12.02 -10.91 -30.32
C ALA A 268 -12.92 -12.12 -30.00
N THR A 269 -14.08 -12.19 -30.66
CA THR A 269 -15.02 -13.31 -30.57
C THR A 269 -15.30 -13.89 -31.95
N LYS A 270 -16.02 -15.02 -32.02
CA LYS A 270 -16.49 -15.60 -33.29
C LYS A 270 -17.34 -14.62 -34.11
N ASP A 271 -18.03 -13.70 -33.45
CA ASP A 271 -18.95 -12.74 -34.05
C ASP A 271 -18.28 -11.40 -34.39
N GLY A 272 -16.97 -11.24 -34.11
CA GLY A 272 -16.23 -9.99 -34.32
C GLY A 272 -15.54 -9.50 -33.05
N ILE A 273 -14.97 -8.29 -33.08
CA ILE A 273 -14.36 -7.63 -31.91
C ILE A 273 -15.48 -6.99 -31.08
N LYS A 274 -15.55 -7.33 -29.79
CA LYS A 274 -16.50 -6.74 -28.82
C LYS A 274 -15.75 -5.78 -27.91
N ILE A 275 -16.33 -4.60 -27.70
CA ILE A 275 -15.77 -3.51 -26.91
C ILE A 275 -16.79 -3.19 -25.81
N ALA A 276 -16.47 -3.50 -24.55
CA ALA A 276 -17.37 -3.16 -23.46
C ALA A 276 -17.47 -1.64 -23.27
N GLN A 277 -18.66 -1.14 -22.94
CA GLN A 277 -18.88 0.30 -22.71
C GLN A 277 -17.96 0.90 -21.64
N SER A 278 -17.62 0.13 -20.60
CA SER A 278 -16.70 0.54 -19.55
C SER A 278 -15.28 0.80 -20.05
N ALA A 279 -14.82 0.13 -21.12
CA ALA A 279 -13.51 0.38 -21.70
C ALA A 279 -13.43 1.75 -22.38
N ILE A 280 -14.52 2.13 -23.08
CA ILE A 280 -14.64 3.44 -23.75
C ILE A 280 -14.63 4.57 -22.70
N GLN A 281 -15.27 4.34 -21.55
CA GLN A 281 -15.27 5.31 -20.45
C GLN A 281 -13.92 5.43 -19.75
N GLN A 282 -13.10 4.38 -19.76
CA GLN A 282 -11.77 4.37 -19.14
C GLN A 282 -10.74 5.09 -20.01
N ASN A 283 -10.54 4.66 -21.26
CA ASN A 283 -9.59 5.28 -22.17
C ASN A 283 -9.91 4.94 -23.63
N VAL A 284 -10.38 5.93 -24.40
CA VAL A 284 -10.75 5.74 -25.81
C VAL A 284 -9.53 5.44 -26.69
N GLU A 285 -8.39 6.08 -26.44
CA GLU A 285 -7.19 5.90 -27.26
C GLU A 285 -6.63 4.49 -27.11
N GLU A 286 -6.56 3.97 -25.88
CA GLU A 286 -6.11 2.62 -25.60
C GLU A 286 -7.06 1.54 -26.16
N VAL A 287 -8.37 1.81 -26.16
CA VAL A 287 -9.35 0.97 -26.85
C VAL A 287 -9.05 0.89 -28.35
N LEU A 288 -8.77 2.03 -29.00
CA LEU A 288 -8.46 2.07 -30.43
C LEU A 288 -7.18 1.32 -30.76
N LEU A 289 -6.13 1.46 -29.95
CA LEU A 289 -4.88 0.71 -30.10
C LEU A 289 -5.11 -0.81 -30.00
N ASN A 290 -5.91 -1.25 -29.03
CA ASN A 290 -6.27 -2.66 -28.86
C ASN A 290 -7.10 -3.20 -30.03
N VAL A 291 -8.07 -2.42 -30.52
CA VAL A 291 -8.84 -2.78 -31.72
C VAL A 291 -7.92 -2.92 -32.93
N GLN A 292 -7.01 -1.96 -33.15
CA GLN A 292 -6.06 -1.99 -34.25
C GLN A 292 -5.15 -3.24 -34.18
N ALA A 293 -4.62 -3.56 -33.01
CA ALA A 293 -3.81 -4.78 -32.81
C ALA A 293 -4.60 -6.06 -33.12
N LEU A 294 -5.88 -6.14 -32.73
CA LEU A 294 -6.75 -7.27 -33.07
C LEU A 294 -7.07 -7.36 -34.56
N LEU A 295 -7.23 -6.21 -35.23
CA LEU A 295 -7.44 -6.16 -36.69
C LEU A 295 -6.20 -6.62 -37.45
N GLU A 296 -5.00 -6.20 -37.05
CA GLU A 296 -3.75 -6.71 -37.63
C GLU A 296 -3.58 -8.22 -37.43
N LYS A 297 -3.98 -8.75 -36.27
CA LYS A 297 -3.99 -10.19 -36.04
C LYS A 297 -4.99 -10.93 -36.95
N LYS A 298 -6.17 -10.35 -37.21
CA LYS A 298 -7.17 -10.90 -38.15
C LYS A 298 -6.69 -10.82 -39.60
N LYS A 299 -6.04 -9.71 -39.97
CA LYS A 299 -5.39 -9.51 -41.27
C LYS A 299 -4.36 -10.60 -41.55
N ALA A 300 -3.46 -10.86 -40.59
CA ALA A 300 -2.46 -11.92 -40.71
C ALA A 300 -3.07 -13.34 -40.81
N GLY A 301 -4.29 -13.53 -40.27
CA GLY A 301 -5.03 -14.78 -40.34
C GLY A 301 -5.88 -14.97 -41.60
N PHE A 302 -5.83 -14.05 -42.56
CA PHE A 302 -6.63 -14.10 -43.79
C PHE A 302 -6.30 -15.33 -44.63
N LYS A 303 -7.34 -16.02 -45.09
CA LYS A 303 -7.25 -17.18 -46.00
C LYS A 303 -8.37 -17.11 -47.03
N ALA A 304 -8.03 -16.87 -48.29
CA ALA A 304 -8.99 -16.69 -49.39
C ALA A 304 -10.00 -17.86 -49.48
N ASP A 305 -9.53 -19.11 -49.35
CA ASP A 305 -10.40 -20.29 -49.41
C ASP A 305 -11.48 -20.33 -48.31
N LYS A 306 -11.17 -19.79 -47.12
CA LYS A 306 -12.13 -19.74 -46.02
C LYS A 306 -13.18 -18.67 -46.27
N ILE A 307 -12.75 -17.50 -46.74
CA ILE A 307 -13.64 -16.39 -47.07
C ILE A 307 -14.56 -16.76 -48.23
N ASN A 308 -14.05 -17.41 -49.28
CA ASN A 308 -14.86 -17.89 -50.40
C ASN A 308 -15.93 -18.91 -49.96
N LYS A 309 -15.60 -19.79 -49.00
CA LYS A 309 -16.59 -20.72 -48.40
C LYS A 309 -17.67 -19.98 -47.62
N ASP A 310 -17.30 -18.97 -46.85
CA ASP A 310 -18.26 -18.16 -46.10
C ASP A 310 -19.15 -17.34 -47.05
N ILE A 311 -18.57 -16.74 -48.11
CA ILE A 311 -19.32 -16.02 -49.16
C ILE A 311 -20.33 -16.94 -49.84
N ALA A 312 -19.93 -18.14 -50.25
CA ALA A 312 -20.84 -19.10 -50.87
C ALA A 312 -21.98 -19.46 -49.92
N LYS A 313 -21.66 -19.82 -48.67
CA LYS A 313 -22.65 -20.21 -47.66
C LYS A 313 -23.69 -19.12 -47.39
N TRP A 314 -23.24 -17.89 -47.18
CA TRP A 314 -24.13 -16.77 -46.85
C TRP A 314 -24.82 -16.19 -48.10
N GLY A 315 -24.17 -16.25 -49.26
CA GLY A 315 -24.77 -15.92 -50.55
C GLY A 315 -25.96 -16.81 -50.89
N ASP A 316 -25.82 -18.13 -50.68
CA ASP A 316 -26.92 -19.09 -50.85
C ASP A 316 -28.09 -18.80 -49.90
N THR A 317 -27.78 -18.33 -48.69
CA THR A 317 -28.80 -17.97 -47.68
C THR A 317 -29.52 -16.66 -48.03
N ALA A 318 -28.81 -15.68 -48.60
CA ALA A 318 -29.36 -14.38 -48.98
C ALA A 318 -30.20 -14.44 -50.27
N GLY A 319 -29.91 -15.40 -51.16
CA GLY A 319 -30.57 -15.58 -52.44
C GLY A 319 -29.85 -14.86 -53.59
N ALA A 320 -29.92 -15.45 -54.78
CA ALA A 320 -29.18 -14.99 -55.96
C ALA A 320 -29.50 -13.53 -56.34
N ASP A 321 -30.76 -13.11 -56.24
CA ASP A 321 -31.20 -11.75 -56.55
C ASP A 321 -30.56 -10.72 -55.60
N ALA A 322 -30.43 -11.03 -54.32
CA ALA A 322 -29.81 -10.14 -53.35
C ALA A 322 -28.31 -9.96 -53.63
N VAL A 323 -27.62 -11.05 -53.98
CA VAL A 323 -26.20 -11.02 -54.36
C VAL A 323 -25.98 -10.22 -55.64
N GLN A 324 -26.84 -10.41 -56.65
CA GLN A 324 -26.77 -9.65 -57.91
C GLN A 324 -27.03 -8.16 -57.70
N ASN A 325 -28.03 -7.80 -56.89
CA ASN A 325 -28.34 -6.41 -56.58
C ASN A 325 -27.19 -5.73 -55.82
N ALA A 326 -26.57 -6.43 -54.86
CA ALA A 326 -25.40 -5.93 -54.13
C ALA A 326 -24.21 -5.68 -55.07
N ALA A 327 -23.92 -6.63 -55.97
CA ALA A 327 -22.86 -6.46 -56.96
C ALA A 327 -23.14 -5.30 -57.94
N ALA A 328 -24.39 -5.08 -58.34
CA ALA A 328 -24.79 -4.00 -59.24
C ALA A 328 -24.55 -2.60 -58.66
N VAL A 329 -24.57 -2.47 -57.33
CA VAL A 329 -24.25 -1.22 -56.61
C VAL A 329 -22.79 -1.18 -56.11
N GLY A 330 -21.95 -2.14 -56.52
CA GLY A 330 -20.52 -2.17 -56.19
C GLY A 330 -20.18 -2.68 -54.78
N LEU A 331 -21.12 -3.35 -54.10
CA LEU A 331 -20.83 -4.07 -52.86
C LEU A 331 -20.19 -5.42 -53.20
N LEU A 332 -18.88 -5.39 -53.38
CA LEU A 332 -18.10 -6.57 -53.72
C LEU A 332 -17.69 -7.35 -52.47
N ALA A 333 -17.52 -8.65 -52.65
CA ALA A 333 -17.01 -9.51 -51.59
C ALA A 333 -15.53 -9.21 -51.32
N VAL A 334 -15.11 -9.42 -50.08
CA VAL A 334 -13.73 -9.22 -49.62
C VAL A 334 -12.75 -10.10 -50.40
N GLY A 335 -11.78 -9.49 -51.07
CA GLY A 335 -10.77 -10.15 -51.90
C GLY A 335 -9.35 -10.09 -51.35
N SER A 336 -9.05 -9.19 -50.40
CA SER A 336 -7.71 -9.02 -49.81
C SER A 336 -7.69 -9.08 -48.29
N ALA A 337 -6.49 -9.25 -47.72
CA ALA A 337 -6.30 -9.22 -46.27
C ALA A 337 -6.63 -7.84 -45.68
N GLU A 338 -6.29 -6.77 -46.40
CA GLU A 338 -6.63 -5.38 -46.08
C GLU A 338 -8.15 -5.16 -46.03
N GLU A 339 -8.87 -5.59 -47.06
CA GLU A 339 -10.33 -5.49 -47.10
C GLU A 339 -10.99 -6.33 -46.00
N PHE A 340 -10.40 -7.48 -45.66
CA PHE A 340 -10.88 -8.32 -44.56
C PHE A 340 -10.74 -7.62 -43.20
N ALA A 341 -9.62 -6.94 -42.96
CA ALA A 341 -9.41 -6.16 -41.75
C ALA A 341 -10.40 -4.99 -41.66
N ILE A 342 -10.65 -4.29 -42.79
CA ILE A 342 -11.65 -3.21 -42.85
C ILE A 342 -13.04 -3.74 -42.53
N ALA A 343 -13.45 -4.86 -43.14
CA ALA A 343 -14.74 -5.48 -42.90
C ALA A 343 -14.93 -5.88 -41.42
N GLU A 344 -13.90 -6.44 -40.78
CA GLU A 344 -13.93 -6.77 -39.35
C GLU A 344 -13.95 -5.53 -38.45
N GLY A 345 -13.35 -4.42 -38.88
CA GLY A 345 -13.44 -3.12 -38.21
C GLY A 345 -14.85 -2.53 -38.27
N LEU A 346 -15.50 -2.57 -39.44
CA LEU A 346 -16.90 -2.15 -39.60
C LEU A 346 -17.85 -2.99 -38.75
N LYS A 347 -17.57 -4.30 -38.67
CA LYS A 347 -18.31 -5.22 -37.81
C LYS A 347 -18.15 -4.89 -36.34
N ALA A 348 -16.95 -4.51 -35.90
CA ALA A 348 -16.70 -4.04 -34.53
C ALA A 348 -17.51 -2.77 -34.22
N ALA A 349 -17.50 -1.79 -35.12
CA ALA A 349 -18.30 -0.57 -34.99
C ALA A 349 -19.81 -0.88 -34.92
N TYR A 350 -20.30 -1.79 -35.78
CA TYR A 350 -21.69 -2.24 -35.75
C TYR A 350 -22.05 -2.85 -34.40
N LEU A 351 -21.22 -3.75 -33.86
CA LEU A 351 -21.46 -4.37 -32.56
C LEU A 351 -21.49 -3.35 -31.41
N SER A 352 -20.60 -2.36 -31.42
CA SER A 352 -20.58 -1.30 -30.40
C SER A 352 -21.85 -0.45 -30.43
N TYR A 353 -22.35 -0.07 -31.61
CA TYR A 353 -23.63 0.66 -31.70
C TYR A 353 -24.82 -0.19 -31.27
N ARG A 354 -24.80 -1.49 -31.57
CA ARG A 354 -25.84 -2.44 -31.13
C ARG A 354 -25.85 -2.63 -29.62
N GLU A 355 -24.67 -2.65 -28.99
CA GLU A 355 -24.54 -2.70 -27.52
C GLU A 355 -25.10 -1.44 -26.86
N ALA A 356 -24.98 -0.28 -27.51
CA ALA A 356 -25.60 0.98 -27.10
C ALA A 356 -27.12 1.07 -27.38
N GLY A 357 -27.75 -0.02 -27.86
CA GLY A 357 -29.20 -0.09 -28.07
C GLY A 357 -29.72 0.52 -29.37
N ILE A 358 -28.84 0.95 -30.28
CA ILE A 358 -29.24 1.55 -31.57
C ILE A 358 -29.77 0.47 -32.50
N ASN A 359 -30.90 0.71 -33.18
CA ASN A 359 -31.52 -0.27 -34.08
C ASN A 359 -30.64 -0.54 -35.32
N PRO A 360 -30.69 -1.75 -35.93
CA PRO A 360 -29.77 -2.14 -36.99
C PRO A 360 -29.75 -1.22 -38.21
N LYS A 361 -30.92 -0.67 -38.59
CA LYS A 361 -31.02 0.28 -39.70
C LYS A 361 -30.23 1.52 -39.39
N GLU A 362 -30.47 2.16 -38.25
CA GLU A 362 -29.77 3.37 -37.86
C GLU A 362 -28.25 3.18 -37.67
N VAL A 363 -27.81 1.97 -37.28
CA VAL A 363 -26.38 1.62 -37.24
C VAL A 363 -25.76 1.63 -38.65
N TRP A 364 -26.42 0.91 -39.59
CA TRP A 364 -26.43 1.17 -41.05
C TRP A 364 -25.97 2.56 -41.46
N ASP A 365 -26.88 3.49 -41.16
CA ASP A 365 -26.84 4.87 -41.59
C ASP A 365 -25.59 5.57 -41.07
N LYS A 366 -25.34 5.43 -39.76
CA LYS A 366 -24.21 6.08 -39.09
C LYS A 366 -22.87 5.58 -39.62
N ILE A 367 -22.76 4.28 -39.93
CA ILE A 367 -21.56 3.72 -40.54
C ILE A 367 -21.41 4.25 -41.97
N ALA A 368 -22.48 4.17 -42.77
CA ALA A 368 -22.49 4.61 -44.17
C ALA A 368 -22.08 6.08 -44.34
N ASP A 369 -22.60 6.97 -43.49
CA ASP A 369 -22.26 8.40 -43.46
C ASP A 369 -20.77 8.65 -43.21
N ARG A 370 -20.12 7.77 -42.42
CA ARG A 370 -18.71 7.90 -42.03
C ARG A 370 -17.74 7.31 -43.04
N VAL A 371 -18.16 6.24 -43.74
CA VAL A 371 -17.31 5.53 -44.70
C VAL A 371 -17.62 5.86 -46.16
N GLY A 372 -18.60 6.73 -46.41
CA GLY A 372 -18.93 7.22 -47.75
C GLY A 372 -19.70 6.21 -48.61
N ILE A 373 -20.50 5.35 -47.97
CA ILE A 373 -21.39 4.41 -48.69
C ILE A 373 -22.61 5.19 -49.19
N SER A 374 -22.96 5.02 -50.47
CA SER A 374 -24.10 5.71 -51.09
C SER A 374 -25.45 5.22 -50.59
N GLN A 375 -26.51 6.03 -50.78
CA GLN A 375 -27.88 5.64 -50.41
C GLN A 375 -28.38 4.39 -51.14
N GLN A 376 -27.86 4.09 -52.34
CA GLN A 376 -28.21 2.88 -53.10
C GLN A 376 -27.48 1.63 -52.60
N GLN A 377 -26.29 1.79 -52.03
CA GLN A 377 -25.51 0.71 -51.42
C GLN A 377 -25.97 0.38 -49.99
N ARG A 378 -26.67 1.31 -49.35
CA ARG A 378 -27.29 1.12 -48.05
C ARG A 378 -28.63 0.40 -48.18
#